data_AF-A0AAW9I946-F1
#
_entry.id   AF-A0AAW9I946-F1
#
_cell.length_a   1.000
_cell.length_b   1.000
_cell.length_c   1.000
_cell.angle_alpha   90.00
_cell.angle_beta   90.00
_cell.angle_gamma   90.00
#
_symmetry.space_group_name_H-M   'P 1'
#
loop_
_entity.id
_entity.type
_entity.pdbx_description
1 polymer ?
#
loop_
_entity_poly.entity_id
_entity_poly.type
_entity_poly.pdbx_seq_one_letter_code
_entity_poly.pdbx_strand_id
1 'polypeptide(L)'
;QYEIVYLRENSNISTGGDSIDYTDLIPQRFKDIAVESAKAVGANICGVDMMIEDYNDENSNYSIIELNFNPAIHIHSYPYKGNEREIAKEILSLLELIE
;
A
#
# COMPACT_ATOMS: atom_id res chain seq x y z
N GLN A 1 -6.91 6.91 -31.06
CA GLN A 1 -6.64 5.82 -30.11
C GLN A 1 -5.47 6.27 -29.27
N TYR A 2 -5.56 6.14 -27.96
CA TYR A 2 -4.41 6.42 -27.10
C TYR A 2 -3.59 5.14 -26.98
N GLU A 3 -2.27 5.28 -27.05
CA GLU A 3 -1.30 4.19 -26.90
C GLU A 3 -0.55 4.39 -25.58
N ILE A 4 -0.33 3.31 -24.83
CA ILE A 4 0.50 3.35 -23.62
C ILE A 4 1.96 3.15 -24.06
N VAL A 5 2.82 4.13 -23.75
CA VAL A 5 4.26 4.06 -24.00
C VAL A 5 4.98 3.96 -22.66
N TYR A 6 5.60 2.80 -22.40
CA TYR A 6 6.38 2.59 -21.18
C TYR A 6 7.76 3.24 -21.31
N LEU A 7 8.06 4.19 -20.41
CA LEU A 7 9.32 4.95 -20.42
C LEU A 7 10.41 4.33 -19.53
N ARG A 8 10.03 3.37 -18.68
CA ARG A 8 10.90 2.69 -17.71
C ARG A 8 10.48 1.23 -17.58
N GLU A 9 11.44 0.39 -17.20
CA GLU A 9 11.23 -1.04 -16.95
C GLU A 9 10.85 -1.33 -15.48
N ASN A 10 10.96 -0.33 -14.59
CA ASN A 10 10.60 -0.42 -13.19
C ASN A 10 9.50 0.59 -12.82
N SER A 11 8.77 0.31 -11.75
CA SER A 11 7.60 1.07 -11.31
C SER A 11 7.91 2.05 -10.19
N ASN A 12 9.11 2.63 -10.16
CA ASN A 12 9.55 3.51 -9.08
C ASN A 12 8.89 4.89 -9.16
N ILE A 13 8.18 5.29 -8.09
CA ILE A 13 7.57 6.62 -7.95
C ILE A 13 8.62 7.74 -8.07
N SER A 14 9.82 7.57 -7.51
CA SER A 14 10.90 8.58 -7.56
C SER A 14 11.36 8.93 -8.97
N THR A 15 11.09 8.07 -9.95
CA THR A 15 11.43 8.29 -11.36
C THR A 15 10.21 8.57 -12.23
N GLY A 16 9.07 8.93 -11.62
CA GLY A 16 7.83 9.27 -12.30
C GLY A 16 6.86 8.09 -12.50
N GLY A 17 6.97 7.05 -11.68
CA GLY A 17 5.97 5.98 -11.66
C GLY A 17 4.63 6.45 -11.07
N ASP A 18 3.55 5.76 -11.46
CA ASP A 18 2.19 6.07 -11.03
C ASP A 18 1.81 5.26 -9.78
N SER A 19 1.33 5.94 -8.74
CA SER A 19 0.69 5.30 -7.58
C SER A 19 -0.81 5.13 -7.82
N ILE A 20 -1.34 3.93 -7.57
CA ILE A 20 -2.76 3.63 -7.77
C ILE A 20 -3.36 3.08 -6.48
N ASP A 21 -4.41 3.71 -5.97
CA ASP A 21 -5.11 3.23 -4.77
C ASP A 21 -6.00 2.03 -5.09
N TYR A 22 -5.71 0.90 -4.44
CA TYR A 22 -6.45 -0.36 -4.52
C TYR A 22 -7.16 -0.72 -3.21
N THR A 23 -7.20 0.19 -2.23
CA THR A 23 -7.66 -0.12 -0.85
C THR A 23 -9.05 -0.73 -0.82
N ASP A 24 -10.00 -0.27 -1.64
CA ASP A 24 -11.37 -0.80 -1.65
C ASP A 24 -11.55 -2.02 -2.57
N LEU A 25 -10.58 -2.25 -3.47
CA LEU A 25 -10.62 -3.34 -4.46
C LEU A 25 -9.88 -4.59 -3.98
N ILE A 26 -8.91 -4.43 -3.08
CA ILE A 26 -8.13 -5.55 -2.56
C ILE A 26 -8.97 -6.37 -1.57
N PRO A 27 -9.05 -7.71 -1.72
CA PRO A 27 -9.81 -8.55 -0.81
C PRO A 27 -9.33 -8.45 0.65
N GLN A 28 -10.26 -8.64 1.58
CA GLN A 28 -10.01 -8.47 3.01
C GLN A 28 -8.89 -9.39 3.52
N ARG A 29 -8.81 -10.63 2.99
CA ARG A 29 -7.76 -11.59 3.35
C ARG A 29 -6.35 -11.03 3.26
N PHE A 30 -6.02 -10.28 2.20
CA PHE A 30 -4.67 -9.73 2.03
C PHE A 30 -4.40 -8.58 3.00
N LYS A 31 -5.42 -7.81 3.36
CA LYS A 31 -5.33 -6.79 4.43
C LYS A 31 -5.08 -7.44 5.77
N ASP A 32 -5.78 -8.53 6.08
CA ASP A 32 -5.61 -9.27 7.33
C ASP A 32 -4.20 -9.85 7.43
N ILE A 33 -3.67 -10.42 6.34
CA ILE A 33 -2.28 -10.90 6.25
C ILE A 33 -1.29 -9.76 6.53
N ALA A 34 -1.51 -8.56 5.98
CA ALA A 34 -0.65 -7.41 6.23
C ALA A 34 -0.67 -7.00 7.71
N VAL A 35 -1.85 -6.96 8.34
CA VAL A 35 -2.01 -6.66 9.77
C VAL A 35 -1.30 -7.70 10.64
N GLU A 36 -1.47 -9.00 10.35
CA GLU A 36 -0.79 -10.06 11.10
C GLU A 36 0.73 -10.03 10.91
N SER A 37 1.22 -9.65 9.72
CA SER A 37 2.65 -9.50 9.46
C SER A 37 3.26 -8.36 10.29
N ALA A 38 2.57 -7.21 10.39
CA ALA A 38 3.00 -6.08 11.21
C ALA A 38 3.01 -6.45 12.72
N LYS A 39 1.98 -7.16 13.18
CA LYS A 39 1.90 -7.66 14.57
C LYS A 39 3.04 -8.63 14.89
N ALA A 40 3.39 -9.52 13.97
CA ALA A 40 4.46 -10.50 14.17
C ALA A 40 5.82 -9.86 14.47
N VAL A 41 6.05 -8.63 13.98
CA VAL A 41 7.27 -7.85 14.25
C VAL A 41 7.10 -6.77 15.32
N GLY A 42 5.92 -6.70 15.96
CA GLY A 42 5.64 -5.72 17.02
C GLY A 42 5.58 -4.27 16.55
N ALA A 43 5.24 -4.02 15.28
CA ALA A 43 5.15 -2.68 14.73
C ALA A 43 3.72 -2.11 14.89
N ASN A 44 3.62 -0.92 15.49
CA ASN A 44 2.35 -0.18 15.60
C ASN A 44 1.99 0.52 14.27
N ILE A 45 3.00 0.95 13.51
CA ILE A 45 2.87 1.55 12.18
C ILE A 45 3.88 0.81 11.30
N CYS A 46 3.40 0.21 10.20
CA CYS A 46 4.23 -0.57 9.30
C CYS A 46 3.64 -0.52 7.88
N GLY A 47 4.49 -0.31 6.88
CA GLY A 47 4.18 -0.68 5.50
C GLY A 47 4.52 -2.14 5.29
N VAL A 48 3.61 -2.89 4.65
CA VAL A 48 3.84 -4.30 4.31
C VAL A 48 3.83 -4.44 2.81
N ASP A 49 4.97 -4.82 2.25
CA ASP A 49 5.11 -5.03 0.82
C ASP A 49 4.87 -6.51 0.50
N MET A 50 3.91 -6.76 -0.38
CA MET A 50 3.44 -8.10 -0.72
C MET A 50 3.38 -8.27 -2.22
N MET A 51 3.79 -9.45 -2.69
CA MET A 51 3.54 -9.91 -4.05
C MET A 51 2.33 -10.86 -4.02
N ILE A 52 1.34 -10.61 -4.87
CA ILE A 52 0.12 -11.43 -5.02
C ILE A 52 0.00 -11.78 -6.51
N GLU A 53 -0.16 -13.07 -6.84
CA GLU A 53 -0.23 -13.50 -8.25
C GLU A 53 -1.50 -13.00 -8.95
N ASP A 54 -2.65 -13.11 -8.29
CA ASP A 54 -3.93 -12.52 -8.72
C ASP A 54 -4.69 -11.98 -7.51
N TYR A 55 -4.80 -10.66 -7.43
CA TYR A 55 -5.46 -10.02 -6.31
C TYR A 55 -6.99 -10.24 -6.28
N ASN A 56 -7.62 -10.68 -7.37
CA ASN A 56 -9.06 -10.94 -7.41
C ASN A 56 -9.44 -12.30 -6.81
N ASP A 57 -8.47 -13.23 -6.71
CA ASP A 57 -8.66 -14.53 -6.07
C ASP A 57 -8.09 -14.51 -4.66
N GLU A 58 -8.97 -14.64 -3.66
CA GLU A 58 -8.56 -14.74 -2.26
C GLU A 58 -7.66 -15.95 -1.99
N ASN A 59 -7.69 -17.00 -2.83
CA ASN A 59 -6.82 -18.17 -2.68
C ASN A 59 -5.51 -18.07 -3.45
N SER A 60 -5.26 -16.94 -4.11
CA SER A 60 -4.04 -16.72 -4.87
C SER A 60 -2.79 -16.85 -4.00
N ASN A 61 -1.72 -17.36 -4.61
CA ASN A 61 -0.43 -17.41 -3.93
C ASN A 61 0.04 -15.98 -3.65
N TYR A 62 0.69 -15.82 -2.50
CA TYR A 62 1.28 -14.55 -2.11
C TYR A 62 2.62 -14.76 -1.42
N SER A 63 3.40 -13.70 -1.30
CA SER A 63 4.62 -13.67 -0.49
C SER A 63 4.84 -12.28 0.08
N ILE A 64 5.26 -12.21 1.34
CA ILE A 64 5.72 -10.96 1.96
C ILE A 64 7.14 -10.69 1.48
N ILE A 65 7.38 -9.49 0.94
CA ILE A 65 8.67 -9.07 0.41
C ILE A 65 9.46 -8.33 1.49
N GLU A 66 8.81 -7.35 2.13
CA GLU A 66 9.45 -6.43 3.09
C GLU A 66 8.45 -5.90 4.12
N LEU A 67 8.96 -5.53 5.30
CA LEU A 67 8.22 -4.84 6.36
C LEU A 67 8.94 -3.52 6.69
N ASN A 68 8.31 -2.41 6.34
CA ASN A 68 8.85 -1.06 6.42
C ASN A 68 8.31 -0.34 7.67
N PHE A 69 9.16 -0.13 8.68
CA PHE A 69 8.79 0.53 9.96
C PHE A 69 8.60 2.05 9.84
N ASN A 70 9.02 2.65 8.73
CA ASN A 70 8.78 4.06 8.42
C ASN A 70 8.25 4.17 6.98
N PRO A 71 6.99 3.76 6.75
CA PRO A 71 6.43 3.71 5.41
C PRO A 71 6.25 5.12 4.83
N ALA A 72 6.45 5.24 3.53
CA ALA A 72 6.14 6.46 2.81
C ALA A 72 4.60 6.64 2.72
N ILE A 73 4.00 7.45 3.59
CA ILE A 73 2.53 7.60 3.62
C ILE A 73 1.99 8.51 2.50
N HIS A 74 2.79 9.45 2.00
CA HIS A 74 2.35 10.46 1.03
C HIS A 74 1.86 9.85 -0.29
N ILE A 75 2.48 8.75 -0.75
CA ILE A 75 2.09 8.06 -2.00
C ILE A 75 0.71 7.39 -1.88
N HIS A 76 0.28 7.06 -0.66
CA HIS A 76 -1.04 6.49 -0.37
C HIS A 76 -2.08 7.58 -0.12
N SER A 77 -1.67 8.73 0.44
CA SER A 77 -2.58 9.86 0.66
C SER A 77 -2.96 10.57 -0.63
N TYR A 78 -2.03 10.69 -1.57
CA TYR A 78 -2.21 11.40 -2.84
C TYR A 78 -1.82 10.50 -4.02
N PRO A 79 -2.64 9.48 -4.34
CA PRO A 79 -2.34 8.60 -5.46
C PRO A 79 -2.49 9.33 -6.79
N TYR A 80 -1.74 8.92 -7.82
CA TYR A 80 -1.97 9.37 -9.20
C TYR A 80 -3.39 9.00 -9.68
N LYS A 81 -3.87 7.81 -9.29
CA LYS A 81 -5.22 7.33 -9.62
C LYS A 81 -5.87 6.63 -8.44
N GLY A 82 -7.14 6.90 -8.20
CA GLY A 82 -7.94 6.27 -7.14
C GLY A 82 -8.39 7.30 -6.11
N ASN A 83 -8.62 6.86 -4.87
CA ASN A 83 -9.16 7.71 -3.81
C ASN A 83 -8.03 8.24 -2.91
N GLU A 84 -8.07 9.55 -2.63
CA GLU A 84 -7.20 10.14 -1.60
C GLU A 84 -7.56 9.62 -0.21
N ARG A 85 -6.55 9.45 0.65
CA ARG A 85 -6.71 8.89 2.01
C ARG A 85 -6.02 9.79 3.04
N GLU A 86 -6.75 10.19 4.09
CA GLU A 86 -6.23 11.06 5.17
C GLU A 86 -5.32 10.30 6.16
N ILE A 87 -4.35 9.52 5.69
CA ILE A 87 -3.51 8.63 6.52
C ILE A 87 -2.74 9.40 7.59
N ALA A 88 -2.23 10.59 7.25
CA ALA A 88 -1.52 11.43 8.23
C ALA A 88 -2.43 11.81 9.42
N LYS A 89 -3.73 12.05 9.17
CA LYS A 89 -4.71 12.35 10.21
C LYS A 89 -4.91 11.12 11.11
N GLU A 90 -5.12 9.96 10.52
CA GLU A 90 -5.26 8.69 11.28
C GLU A 90 -4.05 8.41 12.17
N ILE A 91 -2.82 8.66 11.68
CA ILE A 91 -1.60 8.53 12.48
C ILE A 91 -1.56 9.54 13.63
N LEU A 92 -1.91 10.81 13.36
CA LEU A 92 -1.93 11.84 14.40
C LEU A 92 -2.98 11.53 15.48
N SER A 93 -4.16 11.03 15.09
CA SER A 93 -5.20 10.59 16.02
C SER A 93 -4.75 9.37 16.84
N LEU A 94 -4.09 8.38 16.21
CA LEU A 94 -3.49 7.23 16.92
C LEU A 94 -2.46 7.65 17.97
N LEU A 95 -1.70 8.72 17.70
CA LEU A 95 -0.71 9.27 18.61
C LEU A 95 -1.29 10.29 19.61
N GLU A 96 -2.61 10.49 19.62
CA GLU A 96 -3.31 11.46 20.47
C GLU A 96 -2.81 12.91 20.29
N LEU A 97 -2.34 13.24 19.08
CA LEU A 97 -1.84 14.58 18.74
C LEU A 97 -2.94 15.51 18.20
N ILE A 98 -4.08 14.93 17.78
CA ILE A 98 -5.29 15.63 17.34
C ILE A 98 -6.53 14.87 17.87
N GLU A 99 -7.68 15.54 17.85
CA GLU A 99 -9.00 14.97 18.17
C GLU A 99 -9.55 14.06 17.06
#